data_AF-A0A8M8UUS3-F1
#
_entry.id   AF-A0A8M8UUS3-F1
#
_cell.length_a   1.000
_cell.length_b   1.000
_cell.length_c   1.000
_cell.angle_alpha   90.00
_cell.angle_beta   90.00
_cell.angle_gamma   90.00
#
_symmetry.space_group_name_H-M   'P 1'
#
loop_
_entity.id
_entity.type
_entity.pdbx_description
1 polymer ?
#
loop_
_entity_poly.entity_id
_entity_poly.type
_entity_poly.pdbx_seq_one_letter_code
_entity_poly.pdbx_strand_id
1 'polypeptide(L)'
;MFKMWYVIVYFSILYLRYQAGKVTDEMLSLPKSPLIAIGLLEALAAASGMAAGAILSGAAIPVLSQSFLVWQLVLSYIFLGRRYRFNQLFGCFLVAVGVIITVASGSGTGSLMEAGIFWSILMIISFLLQAADTVLKETIFLDAAQRLKGGTVDLFVINSYGSAYQAAFICILLPFLSNLWGIPFGQLLNYLKDGAACFLNVGAMSNRCNGAPLLPVLFVIVNMGFNISLLHLLKISSAVVSCLASTLSVPISVYFFTLPLPYLGVATSLPPGFVAGTIVLVVGLLIYIWRPSNSSSNPSPTDDFGAERIRGNNGCTCPVFFKKMRKKAAY
;
A
#
# COMPACT_ATOMS: atom_id res chain seq x y z
N MET A 1 1.92 15.77 -9.75
CA MET A 1 1.53 16.82 -8.77
C MET A 1 1.27 16.25 -7.39
N PHE A 2 0.34 15.30 -7.21
CA PHE A 2 -0.02 14.77 -5.88
C PHE A 2 1.16 14.23 -5.07
N LYS A 3 2.06 13.44 -5.66
CA LYS A 3 3.25 12.90 -4.96
C LYS A 3 4.20 13.96 -4.41
N MET A 4 4.29 15.15 -5.03
CA MET A 4 5.09 16.26 -4.49
C MET A 4 4.48 16.83 -3.21
N TRP A 5 3.14 16.83 -3.09
CA TRP A 5 2.45 17.23 -1.87
C TRP A 5 2.76 16.29 -0.70
N TYR A 6 2.83 14.97 -0.97
CA TYR A 6 3.26 14.00 0.04
C TYR A 6 4.66 14.32 0.57
N VAL A 7 5.61 14.70 -0.29
CA VAL A 7 6.96 15.10 0.15
C VAL A 7 6.87 16.30 1.10
N ILE A 8 6.17 17.37 0.73
CA ILE A 8 6.05 18.58 1.55
C ILE A 8 5.47 18.22 2.92
N VAL A 9 4.34 17.53 2.96
CA VAL A 9 3.65 17.22 4.22
C VAL A 9 4.47 16.26 5.09
N TYR A 10 5.08 15.21 4.52
CA TYR A 10 5.90 14.29 5.31
C TYR A 10 7.16 14.97 5.88
N PHE A 11 7.84 15.81 5.09
CA PHE A 11 8.99 16.57 5.57
C PHE A 11 8.61 17.62 6.60
N SER A 12 7.45 18.29 6.47
CA SER A 12 6.96 19.22 7.50
C SER A 12 6.69 18.51 8.83
N ILE A 13 6.05 17.33 8.80
CA ILE A 13 5.81 16.53 10.00
C ILE A 13 7.13 16.04 10.60
N LEU A 14 8.08 15.61 9.76
CA LEU A 14 9.39 15.15 10.19
C LEU A 14 10.17 16.29 10.86
N TYR A 15 10.14 17.49 10.28
CA TYR A 15 10.79 18.68 10.83
C TYR A 15 10.23 19.06 12.21
N LEU A 16 8.90 19.05 12.36
CA LEU A 16 8.25 19.31 13.65
C LEU A 16 8.59 18.24 14.69
N ARG A 17 8.71 16.97 14.28
CA ARG A 17 9.12 15.88 15.17
C ARG A 17 10.61 15.89 15.53
N TYR A 18 11.45 16.38 14.63
CA TYR A 18 12.87 16.61 14.88
C TYR A 18 13.05 17.73 15.91
N GLN A 19 12.35 18.85 15.73
CA GLN A 19 12.27 19.94 16.71
C GLN A 19 11.77 19.47 18.08
N ALA A 20 10.82 18.52 18.11
CA ALA A 20 10.31 17.93 19.34
C ALA A 20 11.23 16.86 19.98
N GLY A 21 12.44 16.63 19.45
CA GLY A 21 13.41 15.66 19.97
C GLY A 21 12.98 14.20 19.83
N LYS A 22 11.90 13.91 19.10
CA LYS A 22 11.39 12.53 18.88
C LYS A 22 12.16 11.80 17.78
N VAL A 23 12.88 12.53 16.93
CA VAL A 23 13.74 12.01 15.87
C VAL A 23 15.17 12.42 16.19
N THR A 24 16.04 11.44 16.45
CA THR A 24 17.46 11.68 16.74
C THR A 24 18.32 11.56 15.48
N ASP A 25 19.51 12.17 15.48
CA ASP A 25 20.45 12.10 14.34
C ASP A 25 20.89 10.65 14.03
N GLU A 26 20.87 9.77 15.05
CA GLU A 26 21.07 8.33 14.87
C GLU A 26 19.99 7.69 14.00
N MET A 27 18.73 8.13 14.11
CA MET A 27 17.63 7.66 13.23
C MET A 27 17.76 8.19 11.80
N LEU A 28 18.39 9.35 11.60
CA LEU A 28 18.69 9.92 10.29
C LEU A 28 19.90 9.27 9.61
N SER A 29 20.77 8.61 10.39
CA SER A 29 21.96 7.90 9.90
C SER A 29 21.69 6.51 9.29
N LEU A 30 20.41 6.13 9.15
CA LEU A 30 20.04 4.86 8.52
C LEU A 30 20.69 4.69 7.14
N PRO A 31 21.06 3.45 6.75
CA PRO A 31 21.69 3.20 5.47
C PRO A 31 20.80 3.71 4.34
N LYS A 32 21.34 4.60 3.49
CA LYS A 32 20.58 5.28 2.42
C LYS A 32 20.19 4.34 1.28
N SER A 33 20.95 3.26 1.07
CA SER A 33 20.70 2.27 -0.01
C SER A 33 19.30 1.62 0.04
N PRO A 34 18.83 1.04 1.16
CA PRO A 34 17.48 0.49 1.24
C PRO A 34 16.38 1.57 1.12
N LEU A 35 16.64 2.82 1.53
CA LEU A 35 15.68 3.93 1.35
C LEU A 35 15.54 4.33 -0.13
N ILE A 36 16.64 4.31 -0.88
CA ILE A 36 16.62 4.51 -2.35
C ILE A 36 15.83 3.38 -3.03
N ALA A 37 16.02 2.13 -2.59
CA ALA A 37 15.29 0.99 -3.12
C ALA A 37 13.77 1.10 -2.87
N ILE A 38 13.35 1.56 -1.68
CA ILE A 38 11.95 1.89 -1.39
C ILE A 38 11.41 2.89 -2.40
N GLY A 39 12.07 4.05 -2.55
CA GLY A 39 11.61 5.09 -3.46
C GLY A 39 11.51 4.62 -4.91
N LEU A 40 12.44 3.75 -5.36
CA LEU A 40 12.41 3.16 -6.70
C LEU A 40 11.21 2.19 -6.86
N LEU A 41 11.02 1.28 -5.91
CA LEU A 41 9.90 0.32 -5.93
C LEU A 41 8.56 1.06 -5.91
N GLU A 42 8.40 2.06 -5.04
CA GLU A 42 7.20 2.89 -4.96
C GLU A 42 6.96 3.71 -6.23
N ALA A 43 8.01 4.23 -6.88
CA ALA A 43 7.89 4.96 -8.13
C ALA A 43 7.43 4.04 -9.27
N LEU A 44 8.07 2.88 -9.44
CA LEU A 44 7.73 1.91 -10.47
C LEU A 44 6.33 1.30 -10.24
N ALA A 45 6.00 0.95 -9.00
CA ALA A 45 4.68 0.49 -8.60
C ALA A 45 3.59 1.53 -8.93
N ALA A 46 3.79 2.78 -8.53
CA ALA A 46 2.82 3.85 -8.77
C ALA A 46 2.67 4.12 -10.27
N ALA A 47 3.78 4.19 -11.02
CA ALA A 47 3.77 4.45 -12.44
C ALA A 47 3.01 3.36 -13.22
N SER A 48 3.36 2.09 -13.00
CA SER A 48 2.70 0.93 -13.62
C SER A 48 1.25 0.79 -13.18
N GLY A 49 0.96 0.99 -11.90
CA GLY A 49 -0.38 0.86 -11.32
C GLY A 49 -1.34 1.97 -11.78
N MET A 50 -0.87 3.22 -11.88
CA MET A 50 -1.68 4.31 -12.44
C MET A 50 -1.93 4.12 -13.94
N ALA A 51 -0.91 3.66 -14.70
CA ALA A 51 -1.06 3.42 -16.13
C ALA A 51 -2.08 2.29 -16.40
N ALA A 52 -1.98 1.16 -15.69
CA ALA A 52 -2.93 0.08 -15.81
C ALA A 52 -4.33 0.47 -15.27
N GLY A 53 -4.40 1.15 -14.12
CA GLY A 53 -5.66 1.58 -13.51
C GLY A 53 -6.44 2.61 -14.34
N ALA A 54 -5.80 3.33 -15.26
CA ALA A 54 -6.47 4.23 -16.19
C ALA A 54 -7.22 3.49 -17.32
N ILE A 55 -6.82 2.25 -17.64
CA ILE A 55 -7.39 1.44 -18.73
C ILE A 55 -8.27 0.31 -18.19
N LEU A 56 -7.88 -0.30 -17.07
CA LEU A 56 -8.62 -1.38 -16.44
C LEU A 56 -9.94 -0.89 -15.86
N SER A 57 -10.96 -1.75 -15.94
CA SER A 57 -12.25 -1.46 -15.31
C SER A 57 -12.10 -1.37 -13.78
N GLY A 58 -12.90 -0.51 -13.15
CA GLY A 58 -12.91 -0.34 -11.69
C GLY A 58 -13.21 -1.64 -10.93
N ALA A 59 -13.91 -2.60 -11.54
CA ALA A 59 -14.15 -3.93 -10.99
C ALA A 59 -12.94 -4.88 -11.15
N ALA A 60 -12.13 -4.75 -12.21
CA ALA A 60 -10.94 -5.57 -12.39
C ALA A 60 -9.84 -5.23 -11.37
N ILE A 61 -9.74 -3.97 -10.94
CA ILE A 61 -8.67 -3.51 -10.05
C ILE A 61 -8.67 -4.26 -8.69
N PRO A 62 -9.79 -4.36 -7.93
CA PRO A 62 -9.82 -5.10 -6.66
C PRO A 62 -9.63 -6.62 -6.81
N VAL A 63 -10.04 -7.19 -7.95
CA VAL A 63 -9.82 -8.61 -8.26
C VAL A 63 -8.33 -8.85 -8.48
N LEU A 64 -7.69 -8.01 -9.30
CA LEU A 64 -6.24 -8.06 -9.54
C LEU A 64 -5.45 -7.72 -8.27
N SER A 65 -5.97 -6.88 -7.38
CA SER A 65 -5.33 -6.57 -6.10
C SER A 65 -5.26 -7.76 -5.16
N GLN A 66 -5.97 -8.86 -5.41
CA GLN A 66 -5.76 -10.09 -4.64
C GLN A 66 -4.37 -10.70 -4.89
N SER A 67 -3.76 -10.41 -6.04
CA SER A 67 -2.35 -10.77 -6.29
C SER A 67 -1.40 -10.12 -5.29
N PHE A 68 -1.73 -8.93 -4.76
CA PHE A 68 -0.95 -8.26 -3.72
C PHE A 68 -0.81 -9.14 -2.49
N LEU A 69 -1.91 -9.71 -1.97
CA LEU A 69 -1.89 -10.63 -0.82
C LEU A 69 -0.99 -11.85 -1.06
N VAL A 70 -1.06 -12.44 -2.27
CA VAL A 70 -0.25 -13.61 -2.65
C VAL A 70 1.23 -13.25 -2.67
N TRP A 71 1.60 -12.16 -3.35
CA TRP A 71 2.97 -11.68 -3.39
C TRP A 71 3.49 -11.29 -2.01
N GLN A 72 2.66 -10.67 -1.18
CA GLN A 72 2.96 -10.32 0.21
C GLN A 72 3.38 -11.55 1.01
N LEU A 73 2.62 -12.65 0.91
CA LEU A 73 2.91 -13.90 1.61
C LEU A 73 4.22 -14.54 1.12
N VAL A 74 4.40 -14.62 -0.20
CA VAL A 74 5.60 -15.22 -0.83
C VAL A 74 6.85 -14.42 -0.44
N LEU A 75 6.81 -13.10 -0.59
CA LEU A 75 7.96 -12.24 -0.26
C LEU A 75 8.22 -12.23 1.25
N SER A 76 7.18 -12.22 2.08
CA SER A 76 7.36 -12.31 3.53
C SER A 76 7.97 -13.66 3.96
N TYR A 77 7.59 -14.77 3.32
CA TYR A 77 8.23 -16.06 3.54
C TYR A 77 9.73 -16.05 3.15
N ILE A 78 10.07 -15.47 1.99
CA ILE A 78 11.44 -15.44 1.48
C ILE A 78 12.34 -14.48 2.26
N PHE A 79 11.89 -13.25 2.51
CA PHE A 79 12.70 -12.19 3.10
C PHE A 79 12.71 -12.18 4.63
N LEU A 80 11.55 -12.44 5.27
CA LEU A 80 11.46 -12.48 6.74
C LEU A 80 11.58 -13.90 7.30
N GLY A 81 11.57 -14.94 6.46
CA GLY A 81 11.67 -16.33 6.92
C GLY A 81 10.45 -16.79 7.74
N ARG A 82 9.30 -16.12 7.60
CA ARG A 82 8.11 -16.42 8.41
C ARG A 82 7.49 -17.75 8.01
N ARG A 83 7.16 -18.57 9.00
CA ARG A 83 6.36 -19.79 8.81
C ARG A 83 4.89 -19.48 9.07
N TYR A 84 4.07 -19.58 8.03
CA TYR A 84 2.63 -19.40 8.14
C TYR A 84 1.96 -20.72 8.52
N ARG A 85 1.03 -20.67 9.49
CA ARG A 85 0.21 -21.83 9.85
C ARG A 85 -0.84 -22.07 8.77
N PHE A 86 -1.34 -23.31 8.69
CA PHE A 86 -2.40 -23.67 7.73
C PHE A 86 -3.62 -22.76 7.86
N ASN A 87 -4.04 -22.43 9.09
CA ASN A 87 -5.16 -21.51 9.36
C ASN A 87 -4.95 -20.12 8.75
N GLN A 88 -3.71 -19.60 8.78
CA GLN A 88 -3.38 -18.30 8.21
C GLN A 88 -3.41 -18.34 6.68
N LEU A 89 -2.88 -19.41 6.07
CA LEU A 89 -2.95 -19.59 4.62
C LEU A 89 -4.40 -19.74 4.14
N PHE A 90 -5.19 -20.53 4.86
CA PHE A 90 -6.61 -20.73 4.57
C PHE A 90 -7.43 -19.45 4.77
N GLY A 91 -7.14 -18.67 5.81
CA GLY A 91 -7.75 -17.35 6.04
C GLY A 91 -7.45 -16.36 4.90
N CYS A 92 -6.20 -16.27 4.46
CA CYS A 92 -5.83 -15.45 3.30
C CYS A 92 -6.51 -15.91 2.00
N PHE A 93 -6.62 -17.22 1.79
CA PHE A 93 -7.33 -17.79 0.65
C PHE A 93 -8.81 -17.40 0.65
N LEU A 94 -9.49 -17.53 1.80
CA LEU A 94 -10.88 -17.10 1.95
C LEU A 94 -11.06 -15.60 1.72
N VAL A 95 -10.14 -14.76 2.20
CA VAL A 95 -10.17 -13.32 1.93
C VAL A 95 -10.08 -13.04 0.42
N ALA A 96 -9.18 -13.71 -0.30
CA ALA A 96 -9.06 -13.56 -1.75
C ALA A 96 -10.34 -13.97 -2.48
N VAL A 97 -10.90 -15.14 -2.12
CA VAL A 97 -12.18 -15.63 -2.68
C VAL A 97 -13.32 -14.67 -2.35
N GLY A 98 -13.39 -14.15 -1.13
CA GLY A 98 -14.42 -13.21 -0.70
C GLY A 98 -14.42 -11.92 -1.52
N VAL A 99 -13.25 -11.36 -1.83
CA VAL A 99 -13.15 -10.18 -2.71
C VAL A 99 -13.58 -10.52 -4.15
N ILE A 100 -13.13 -11.67 -4.68
CA ILE A 100 -13.52 -12.10 -6.03
C ILE A 100 -15.04 -12.23 -6.12
N ILE A 101 -15.70 -12.90 -5.17
CA ILE A 101 -17.16 -13.05 -5.15
C ILE A 101 -17.84 -11.67 -5.05
N THR A 102 -17.36 -10.79 -4.17
CA THR A 102 -17.95 -9.46 -3.93
C THR A 102 -17.95 -8.62 -5.21
N VAL A 103 -16.88 -8.67 -5.99
CA VAL A 103 -16.64 -7.78 -7.12
C VAL A 103 -17.05 -8.40 -8.45
N ALA A 104 -16.74 -9.68 -8.69
CA ALA A 104 -17.06 -10.37 -9.93
C ALA A 104 -18.57 -10.55 -10.14
N SER A 105 -19.35 -10.62 -9.05
CA SER A 105 -20.82 -10.73 -9.14
C SER A 105 -21.49 -9.46 -9.68
N GLY A 106 -20.79 -8.32 -9.65
CA GLY A 106 -21.28 -7.04 -10.18
C GLY A 106 -20.80 -6.73 -11.59
N SER A 107 -19.80 -7.47 -12.09
CA SER A 107 -19.23 -7.27 -13.43
C SER A 107 -19.82 -8.27 -14.43
N GLY A 108 -20.33 -7.77 -15.56
CA GLY A 108 -20.68 -8.63 -16.70
C GLY A 108 -19.48 -9.46 -17.15
N THR A 109 -19.73 -10.68 -17.62
CA THR A 109 -18.76 -11.74 -17.96
C THR A 109 -17.62 -11.35 -18.93
N GLY A 110 -17.62 -10.15 -19.52
CA GLY A 110 -16.59 -9.66 -20.45
C GLY A 110 -15.50 -8.75 -19.83
N SER A 111 -15.64 -8.26 -18.59
CA SER A 111 -14.83 -7.11 -18.11
C SER A 111 -13.35 -7.39 -17.84
N LEU A 112 -12.94 -8.66 -17.74
CA LEU A 112 -11.54 -9.06 -17.57
C LEU A 112 -10.87 -9.40 -18.90
N MET A 113 -11.63 -9.92 -19.87
CA MET A 113 -11.09 -10.39 -21.15
C MET A 113 -10.91 -9.24 -22.15
N GLU A 114 -11.69 -8.17 -22.01
CA GLU A 114 -11.61 -6.96 -22.84
C GLU A 114 -10.59 -5.95 -22.32
N ALA A 115 -10.09 -6.14 -21.09
CA ALA A 115 -9.20 -5.21 -20.37
C ALA A 115 -7.75 -5.18 -20.88
N GLY A 116 -7.42 -5.99 -21.90
CA GLY A 116 -6.08 -6.14 -22.43
C GLY A 116 -5.16 -6.93 -21.47
N ILE A 117 -4.70 -8.10 -21.92
CA ILE A 117 -3.78 -8.97 -21.17
C ILE A 117 -2.55 -8.19 -20.69
N PHE A 118 -2.03 -7.29 -21.52
CA PHE A 118 -0.89 -6.43 -21.19
C PHE A 118 -1.12 -5.58 -19.93
N TRP A 119 -2.26 -4.88 -19.84
CA TRP A 119 -2.57 -4.01 -18.71
C TRP A 119 -2.84 -4.79 -17.43
N SER A 120 -3.45 -5.96 -17.56
CA SER A 120 -3.65 -6.88 -16.43
C SER A 120 -2.32 -7.39 -15.87
N ILE A 121 -1.39 -7.82 -16.73
CA ILE A 121 -0.03 -8.23 -16.32
C ILE A 121 0.71 -7.05 -15.69
N LEU A 122 0.62 -5.85 -16.28
CA LEU A 122 1.26 -4.65 -15.75
C LEU A 122 0.74 -4.31 -14.34
N MET A 123 -0.56 -4.51 -14.10
CA MET A 123 -1.17 -4.33 -12.78
C MET A 123 -0.69 -5.37 -11.76
N ILE A 124 -0.55 -6.64 -12.16
CA ILE A 124 -0.01 -7.70 -11.29
C ILE A 124 1.46 -7.38 -10.92
N ILE A 125 2.25 -6.91 -11.88
CA ILE A 125 3.64 -6.48 -11.65
C ILE A 125 3.65 -5.27 -10.69
N SER A 126 2.74 -4.32 -10.86
CA SER A 126 2.59 -3.20 -9.91
C SER A 126 2.35 -3.70 -8.49
N PHE A 127 1.45 -4.66 -8.29
CA PHE A 127 1.19 -5.23 -6.97
C PHE A 127 2.39 -6.02 -6.41
N LEU A 128 3.16 -6.72 -7.25
CA LEU A 128 4.41 -7.34 -6.83
C LEU A 128 5.40 -6.31 -6.28
N LEU A 129 5.57 -5.17 -6.98
CA LEU A 129 6.47 -4.10 -6.56
C LEU A 129 5.99 -3.42 -5.27
N GLN A 130 4.68 -3.21 -5.11
CA GLN A 130 4.08 -2.73 -3.87
C GLN A 130 4.32 -3.71 -2.71
N ALA A 131 4.20 -5.01 -2.97
CA ALA A 131 4.42 -6.03 -1.94
C ALA A 131 5.89 -6.07 -1.52
N ALA A 132 6.81 -5.99 -2.48
CA ALA A 132 8.23 -5.87 -2.22
C ALA A 132 8.59 -4.64 -1.40
N ASP A 133 7.99 -3.48 -1.70
CA ASP A 133 8.14 -2.26 -0.91
C ASP A 133 7.71 -2.46 0.55
N THR A 134 6.49 -2.95 0.79
CA THR A 134 5.99 -3.12 2.16
C THR A 134 6.79 -4.13 2.98
N VAL A 135 7.23 -5.24 2.37
CA VAL A 135 8.09 -6.25 3.00
C VAL A 135 9.50 -5.70 3.27
N LEU A 136 10.04 -4.88 2.36
CA LEU A 136 11.32 -4.20 2.56
C LEU A 136 11.24 -3.19 3.71
N LYS A 137 10.18 -2.39 3.79
CA LYS A 137 9.91 -1.49 4.93
C LYS A 137 9.83 -2.27 6.24
N GLU A 138 9.10 -3.38 6.28
CA GLU A 138 9.03 -4.24 7.47
C GLU A 138 10.42 -4.74 7.89
N THR A 139 11.25 -5.16 6.92
CA THR A 139 12.63 -5.61 7.18
C THR A 139 13.50 -4.50 7.76
N ILE A 140 13.39 -3.27 7.25
CA ILE A 140 14.13 -2.12 7.78
C ILE A 140 13.67 -1.79 9.21
N PHE A 141 12.36 -1.84 9.49
CA PHE A 141 11.86 -1.62 10.84
C PHE A 141 12.42 -2.66 11.83
N LEU A 142 12.53 -3.92 11.41
CA LEU A 142 13.12 -4.98 12.23
C LEU A 142 14.63 -4.79 12.46
N ASP A 143 15.40 -4.49 11.40
CA ASP A 143 16.85 -4.22 11.51
C ASP A 143 17.12 -3.01 12.40
N ALA A 144 16.33 -1.95 12.26
CA ALA A 144 16.52 -0.74 13.03
C ALA A 144 16.16 -0.91 14.51
N ALA A 145 15.12 -1.69 14.83
CA ALA A 145 14.80 -2.05 16.21
C ALA A 145 15.95 -2.83 16.88
N GLN A 146 16.65 -3.68 16.11
CA GLN A 146 17.81 -4.42 16.59
C GLN A 146 19.03 -3.53 16.80
N ARG A 147 19.27 -2.55 15.91
CA ARG A 147 20.38 -1.59 16.04
C ARG A 147 20.21 -0.60 17.18
N LEU A 148 18.98 -0.13 17.41
CA LEU A 148 18.67 0.87 18.42
C LEU A 148 18.42 0.28 19.82
N LYS A 149 18.85 -0.97 20.09
CA LYS A 149 18.71 -1.65 21.40
C LYS A 149 17.28 -1.58 21.97
N GLY A 150 16.26 -1.73 21.13
CA GLY A 150 14.84 -1.62 21.53
C GLY A 150 14.19 -0.25 21.27
N GLY A 151 14.94 0.74 20.79
CA GLY A 151 14.38 1.98 20.27
C GLY A 151 13.61 1.75 18.96
N THR A 152 12.45 2.39 18.81
CA THR A 152 11.68 2.30 17.56
C THR A 152 12.04 3.47 16.63
N VAL A 153 12.38 3.18 15.37
CA VAL A 153 12.52 4.23 14.36
C VAL A 153 11.16 4.88 14.10
N ASP A 154 11.18 6.20 13.97
CA ASP A 154 10.01 6.94 13.54
C ASP A 154 9.67 6.60 12.08
N LEU A 155 8.42 6.17 11.87
CA LEU A 155 7.82 5.87 10.59
C LEU A 155 8.02 7.01 9.58
N PHE A 156 7.94 8.25 10.06
CA PHE A 156 8.04 9.43 9.21
C PHE A 156 9.43 9.58 8.61
N VAL A 157 10.49 9.01 9.19
CA VAL A 157 11.84 9.03 8.59
C VAL A 157 11.83 8.22 7.30
N ILE A 158 11.45 6.94 7.37
CA ILE A 158 11.45 6.03 6.21
C ILE A 158 10.49 6.53 5.13
N ASN A 159 9.32 7.03 5.51
CA ASN A 159 8.31 7.48 4.57
C ASN A 159 8.66 8.84 3.92
N SER A 160 9.33 9.74 4.65
CA SER A 160 9.81 11.01 4.09
C SER A 160 10.92 10.77 3.08
N TYR A 161 11.95 9.99 3.43
CA TYR A 161 13.03 9.65 2.51
C TYR A 161 12.52 8.82 1.33
N GLY A 162 11.64 7.85 1.57
CA GLY A 162 10.97 7.08 0.51
C GLY A 162 10.21 7.99 -0.46
N SER A 163 9.40 8.91 0.05
CA SER A 163 8.65 9.87 -0.77
C SER A 163 9.55 10.84 -1.55
N ALA A 164 10.68 11.29 -0.98
CA ALA A 164 11.66 12.12 -1.68
C ALA A 164 12.29 11.37 -2.86
N TYR A 165 12.78 10.16 -2.63
CA TYR A 165 13.35 9.34 -3.70
C TYR A 165 12.29 8.93 -4.72
N GLN A 166 11.08 8.59 -4.29
CA GLN A 166 9.94 8.32 -5.15
C GLN A 166 9.65 9.51 -6.08
N ALA A 167 9.59 10.72 -5.54
CA ALA A 167 9.36 11.93 -6.33
C ALA A 167 10.47 12.14 -7.37
N ALA A 168 11.74 11.96 -6.98
CA ALA A 168 12.88 12.06 -7.88
C ALA A 168 12.80 11.02 -9.02
N PHE A 169 12.54 9.75 -8.70
CA PHE A 169 12.39 8.70 -9.71
C PHE A 169 11.19 8.92 -10.62
N ILE A 170 10.06 9.41 -10.11
CA ILE A 170 8.90 9.77 -10.94
C ILE A 170 9.25 10.93 -11.88
N CYS A 171 9.98 11.94 -11.43
CA CYS A 171 10.45 13.02 -12.30
C CYS A 171 11.37 12.50 -13.42
N ILE A 172 12.22 11.50 -13.12
CA ILE A 172 13.08 10.85 -14.11
C ILE A 172 12.27 9.97 -15.08
N LEU A 173 11.24 9.28 -14.60
CA LEU A 173 10.35 8.41 -15.40
C LEU A 173 9.31 9.20 -16.20
N LEU A 174 9.07 10.47 -15.85
CA LEU A 174 8.10 11.36 -16.48
C LEU A 174 8.16 11.39 -18.02
N PRO A 175 9.33 11.56 -18.68
CA PRO A 175 9.41 11.54 -20.13
C PRO A 175 8.97 10.20 -20.74
N PHE A 176 9.31 9.09 -20.09
CA PHE A 176 8.87 7.76 -20.52
C PHE A 176 7.36 7.58 -20.36
N LEU A 177 6.81 8.03 -19.22
CA LEU A 177 5.37 7.97 -18.97
C LEU A 177 4.58 8.87 -19.92
N SER A 178 5.09 10.05 -20.26
CA SER A 178 4.45 10.96 -21.22
C SER A 178 4.27 10.29 -22.59
N ASN A 179 5.30 9.58 -23.08
CA ASN A 179 5.20 8.81 -24.31
C ASN A 179 4.22 7.64 -24.20
N LEU A 180 4.18 6.96 -23.05
CA LEU A 180 3.29 5.83 -22.82
C LEU A 180 1.81 6.25 -22.73
N TRP A 181 1.56 7.50 -22.32
CA TRP A 181 0.22 8.11 -22.25
C TRP A 181 -0.15 8.86 -23.55
N GLY A 182 0.73 8.86 -24.56
CA GLY A 182 0.48 9.49 -25.86
C GLY A 182 0.56 11.02 -25.87
N ILE A 183 1.11 11.64 -24.82
CA ILE A 183 1.22 13.10 -24.71
C ILE A 183 2.64 13.53 -25.10
N PRO A 184 2.83 14.33 -26.17
CA PRO A 184 4.14 14.85 -26.51
C PRO A 184 4.68 15.74 -25.38
N PHE A 185 5.95 15.57 -25.01
CA PHE A 185 6.57 16.24 -23.85
C PHE A 185 6.42 17.78 -23.88
N GLY A 186 6.39 18.38 -25.08
CA GLY A 186 6.16 19.82 -25.25
C GLY A 186 4.78 20.30 -24.83
N GLN A 187 3.76 19.44 -24.82
CA GLN A 187 2.41 19.77 -24.36
C GLN A 187 2.19 19.47 -22.87
N LEU A 188 3.10 18.73 -22.22
CA LEU A 188 2.97 18.33 -20.83
C LEU A 188 2.80 19.52 -19.89
N LEU A 189 3.51 20.62 -20.14
CA LEU A 189 3.39 21.83 -19.34
C LEU A 189 2.01 22.50 -19.52
N ASN A 190 1.43 22.44 -20.71
CA ASN A 190 0.08 22.94 -20.96
C ASN A 190 -0.96 22.02 -20.27
N TYR A 191 -0.81 20.70 -20.34
CA TYR A 191 -1.64 19.76 -19.58
C TYR A 191 -1.56 19.98 -18.06
N LEU A 192 -0.37 20.28 -17.53
CA LEU A 192 -0.20 20.62 -16.12
C LEU A 192 -0.86 21.97 -15.76
N LYS A 193 -0.76 22.97 -16.64
CA LYS A 193 -1.44 24.26 -16.46
C LYS A 193 -2.96 24.11 -16.51
N ASP A 194 -3.48 23.34 -17.45
CA ASP A 194 -4.92 23.08 -17.58
C ASP A 194 -5.44 22.28 -16.38
N GLY A 195 -4.67 21.29 -15.91
CA GLY A 195 -4.98 20.54 -14.69
C GLY A 195 -4.94 21.42 -13.44
N ALA A 196 -3.98 22.35 -13.34
CA ALA A 196 -3.90 23.31 -12.23
C ALA A 196 -5.02 24.35 -12.28
N ALA A 197 -5.38 24.84 -13.48
CA ALA A 197 -6.51 25.74 -13.69
C ALA A 197 -7.84 25.07 -13.32
N CYS A 198 -8.02 23.80 -13.69
CA CYS A 198 -9.16 22.99 -13.26
C CYS A 198 -9.17 22.74 -11.75
N PHE A 199 -8.02 22.44 -11.15
CA PHE A 199 -7.90 22.24 -9.70
C PHE A 199 -8.25 23.50 -8.90
N LEU A 200 -7.71 24.65 -9.31
CA LEU A 200 -8.00 25.94 -8.67
C LEU A 200 -9.39 26.49 -9.05
N ASN A 201 -10.09 25.82 -9.96
CA ASN A 201 -11.36 26.25 -10.54
C ASN A 201 -11.29 27.69 -11.13
N VAL A 202 -10.18 28.00 -11.79
CA VAL A 202 -9.91 29.31 -12.41
C VAL A 202 -9.90 29.15 -13.94
N GLY A 203 -10.71 29.95 -14.65
CA GLY A 203 -10.72 30.03 -16.12
C GLY A 203 -11.93 29.36 -16.80
N ALA A 204 -11.93 29.36 -18.15
CA ALA A 204 -13.06 28.94 -19.00
C ALA A 204 -13.43 27.44 -18.94
N MET A 205 -12.71 26.63 -18.16
CA MET A 205 -12.98 25.20 -17.91
C MET A 205 -13.81 24.95 -16.63
N SER A 206 -14.20 25.99 -15.90
CA SER A 206 -14.94 25.91 -14.63
C SER A 206 -16.23 25.08 -14.71
N ASN A 207 -16.96 25.13 -15.82
CA ASN A 207 -18.17 24.32 -16.02
C ASN A 207 -17.92 22.79 -16.11
N ARG A 208 -16.67 22.35 -16.32
CA ARG A 208 -16.28 20.92 -16.35
C ARG A 208 -15.57 20.44 -15.08
N CYS A 209 -15.23 21.34 -14.16
CA CYS A 209 -14.43 21.03 -12.95
C CYS A 209 -15.28 21.09 -11.68
N ASN A 210 -16.50 20.57 -11.73
CA ASN A 210 -17.42 20.53 -10.60
C ASN A 210 -16.81 19.74 -9.42
N GLY A 211 -16.71 20.38 -8.25
CA GLY A 211 -16.14 19.80 -7.04
C GLY A 211 -14.66 20.09 -6.78
N ALA A 212 -13.95 20.76 -7.71
CA ALA A 212 -12.59 21.26 -7.46
C ALA A 212 -12.61 22.61 -6.71
N PRO A 213 -11.69 22.88 -5.76
CA PRO A 213 -10.57 22.03 -5.30
C PRO A 213 -10.94 21.03 -4.18
N LEU A 214 -12.16 21.10 -3.63
CA LEU A 214 -12.52 20.39 -2.39
C LEU A 214 -12.38 18.86 -2.52
N LEU A 215 -12.91 18.26 -3.59
CA LEU A 215 -12.92 16.80 -3.78
C LEU A 215 -11.50 16.23 -3.92
N PRO A 216 -10.61 16.78 -4.79
CA PRO A 216 -9.24 16.31 -4.89
C PRO A 216 -8.43 16.53 -3.59
N VAL A 217 -8.64 17.64 -2.88
CA VAL A 217 -7.98 17.90 -1.59
C VAL A 217 -8.43 16.89 -0.53
N LEU A 218 -9.74 16.65 -0.41
CA LEU A 218 -10.29 15.66 0.52
C LEU A 218 -9.74 14.26 0.21
N PHE A 219 -9.67 13.89 -1.08
CA PHE A 219 -9.05 12.63 -1.50
C PHE A 219 -7.60 12.52 -1.04
N VAL A 220 -6.79 13.57 -1.21
CA VAL A 220 -5.38 13.56 -0.77
C VAL A 220 -5.28 13.42 0.74
N ILE A 221 -6.10 14.14 1.51
CA ILE A 221 -6.10 14.07 2.99
C ILE A 221 -6.45 12.65 3.45
N VAL A 222 -7.54 12.08 2.93
CA VAL A 222 -7.99 10.73 3.31
C VAL A 222 -6.99 9.66 2.88
N ASN A 223 -6.46 9.74 1.66
CA ASN A 223 -5.45 8.79 1.16
C ASN A 223 -4.16 8.84 1.99
N MET A 224 -3.74 10.05 2.38
CA MET A 224 -2.58 10.22 3.25
C MET A 224 -2.83 9.67 4.66
N GLY A 225 -3.99 9.94 5.25
CA GLY A 225 -4.39 9.37 6.53
C GLY A 225 -4.44 7.84 6.50
N PHE A 226 -4.97 7.26 5.42
CA PHE A 226 -5.02 5.82 5.20
C PHE A 226 -3.61 5.22 5.09
N ASN A 227 -2.71 5.81 4.30
CA ASN A 227 -1.33 5.34 4.17
C ASN A 227 -0.55 5.43 5.49
N ILE A 228 -0.70 6.51 6.25
CA ILE A 228 -0.08 6.67 7.58
C ILE A 228 -0.61 5.59 8.54
N SER A 229 -1.92 5.34 8.53
CA SER A 229 -2.56 4.33 9.39
C SER A 229 -2.08 2.92 9.05
N LEU A 230 -1.97 2.57 7.76
CA LEU A 230 -1.42 1.29 7.31
C LEU A 230 0.04 1.12 7.72
N LEU A 231 0.84 2.16 7.58
CA LEU A 231 2.24 2.13 8.00
C LEU A 231 2.38 1.99 9.52
N HIS A 232 1.52 2.64 10.31
CA HIS A 232 1.47 2.45 11.75
C HIS A 232 1.08 1.01 12.11
N LEU A 233 0.10 0.43 11.40
CA LEU A 233 -0.29 -0.97 11.55
C LEU A 233 0.83 -1.93 11.14
N LEU A 234 1.58 -1.63 10.08
CA LEU A 234 2.75 -2.40 9.64
C LEU A 234 3.84 -2.39 10.72
N LYS A 235 4.09 -1.26 11.37
CA LYS A 235 5.05 -1.13 12.47
C LYS A 235 4.66 -2.01 13.66
N ILE A 236 3.38 -1.97 14.09
CA ILE A 236 2.90 -2.72 15.26
C ILE A 236 2.65 -4.19 14.95
N SER A 237 2.26 -4.53 13.71
CA SER A 237 1.84 -5.88 13.33
C SER A 237 2.74 -6.47 12.24
N SER A 238 2.31 -6.47 10.99
CA SER A 238 3.10 -6.99 9.88
C SER A 238 2.55 -6.58 8.53
N ALA A 239 3.36 -6.77 7.47
CA ALA A 239 2.94 -6.49 6.11
C ALA A 239 1.68 -7.28 5.71
N VAL A 240 1.54 -8.56 6.14
CA VAL A 240 0.36 -9.38 5.82
C VAL A 240 -0.88 -8.90 6.55
N VAL A 241 -0.79 -8.60 7.85
CA VAL A 241 -1.93 -8.07 8.63
C VAL A 241 -2.37 -6.71 8.10
N SER A 242 -1.41 -5.84 7.76
CA SER A 242 -1.70 -4.54 7.16
C SER A 242 -2.43 -4.67 5.82
N CYS A 243 -2.06 -5.66 5.01
CA CYS A 243 -2.71 -5.96 3.74
C CYS A 243 -4.12 -6.54 3.93
N LEU A 244 -4.31 -7.43 4.90
CA LEU A 244 -5.63 -7.97 5.23
C LEU A 244 -6.58 -6.85 5.71
N ALA A 245 -6.07 -5.94 6.55
CA ALA A 245 -6.82 -4.78 7.00
C ALA A 245 -7.18 -3.83 5.85
N SER A 246 -6.25 -3.57 4.90
CA SER A 246 -6.58 -2.77 3.72
C SER A 246 -7.60 -3.47 2.82
N THR A 247 -7.63 -4.80 2.79
CA THR A 247 -8.59 -5.56 1.97
C THR A 247 -10.04 -5.40 2.47
N LEU A 248 -10.25 -5.14 3.77
CA LEU A 248 -11.58 -4.78 4.31
C LEU A 248 -12.14 -3.48 3.72
N SER A 249 -11.29 -2.58 3.22
CA SER A 249 -11.76 -1.35 2.58
C SER A 249 -12.52 -1.60 1.27
N VAL A 250 -12.31 -2.76 0.63
CA VAL A 250 -12.96 -3.14 -0.63
C VAL A 250 -14.48 -3.27 -0.48
N PRO A 251 -15.03 -4.14 0.38
CA PRO A 251 -16.48 -4.25 0.56
C PRO A 251 -17.09 -2.95 1.10
N ILE A 252 -16.37 -2.21 1.95
CA ILE A 252 -16.81 -0.90 2.44
C ILE A 252 -16.98 0.07 1.27
N SER A 253 -16.01 0.12 0.35
CA SER A 253 -16.08 0.99 -0.83
C SER A 253 -17.23 0.61 -1.76
N VAL A 254 -17.44 -0.69 -2.00
CA VAL A 254 -18.59 -1.18 -2.80
C VAL A 254 -19.91 -0.80 -2.15
N TYR A 255 -20.03 -0.88 -0.82
CA TYR A 255 -21.21 -0.40 -0.11
C TYR A 255 -21.42 1.11 -0.29
N PHE A 256 -20.37 1.93 -0.14
CA PHE A 256 -20.49 3.38 -0.36
C PHE A 256 -20.90 3.75 -1.80
N PHE A 257 -20.51 2.98 -2.82
CA PHE A 257 -20.94 3.21 -4.20
C PHE A 257 -22.44 2.96 -4.44
N THR A 258 -23.11 2.28 -3.52
CA THR A 258 -24.56 2.03 -3.60
C THR A 258 -25.39 3.17 -3.00
N LEU A 259 -24.75 4.08 -2.26
CA LEU A 259 -25.39 5.27 -1.73
C LEU A 259 -25.45 6.36 -2.81
N PRO A 260 -26.53 7.17 -2.86
CA PRO A 260 -26.64 8.31 -3.77
C PRO A 260 -25.72 9.43 -3.29
N LEU A 261 -24.41 9.29 -3.54
CA LEU A 261 -23.41 10.26 -3.16
C LEU A 261 -23.37 11.43 -4.15
N PRO A 262 -23.22 12.67 -3.67
CA PRO A 262 -23.03 13.82 -4.55
C PRO A 262 -21.80 13.59 -5.44
N TYR A 263 -21.89 13.96 -6.73
CA TYR A 263 -20.87 13.76 -7.78
C TYR A 263 -20.68 12.34 -8.30
N LEU A 264 -21.23 11.32 -7.63
CA LEU A 264 -21.40 10.01 -8.22
C LEU A 264 -22.71 10.00 -9.01
N GLY A 265 -22.70 9.34 -10.17
CA GLY A 265 -23.88 9.23 -11.02
C GLY A 265 -25.00 8.40 -10.37
N VAL A 266 -25.85 7.79 -11.19
CA VAL A 266 -26.96 6.95 -10.69
C VAL A 266 -26.42 5.84 -9.78
N ALA A 267 -26.99 5.71 -8.58
CA ALA A 267 -26.61 4.69 -7.62
C ALA A 267 -26.66 3.30 -8.26
N THR A 268 -25.56 2.55 -8.17
CA THR A 268 -25.48 1.19 -8.70
C THR A 268 -26.18 0.21 -7.76
N SER A 269 -26.89 -0.77 -8.34
CA SER A 269 -27.47 -1.85 -7.56
C SER A 269 -26.37 -2.69 -6.89
N LEU A 270 -26.65 -3.16 -5.68
CA LEU A 270 -25.75 -4.06 -4.97
C LEU A 270 -25.47 -5.31 -5.81
N PRO A 271 -24.19 -5.70 -6.00
CA PRO A 271 -23.86 -6.97 -6.63
C PRO A 271 -24.56 -8.12 -5.89
N PRO A 272 -25.20 -9.08 -6.59
CA PRO A 272 -25.91 -10.19 -5.94
C PRO A 272 -25.04 -11.00 -4.97
N GLY A 273 -23.75 -11.15 -5.29
CA GLY A 273 -22.76 -11.82 -4.44
C GLY A 273 -22.09 -10.94 -3.38
N PHE A 274 -22.46 -9.66 -3.25
CA PHE A 274 -21.82 -8.73 -2.31
C PHE A 274 -21.86 -9.24 -0.86
N VAL A 275 -23.05 -9.66 -0.41
CA VAL A 275 -23.26 -10.14 0.97
C VAL A 275 -22.47 -11.42 1.22
N ALA A 276 -22.60 -12.40 0.31
CA ALA A 276 -21.88 -13.67 0.41
C ALA A 276 -20.36 -13.47 0.41
N GLY A 277 -19.84 -12.65 -0.51
CA GLY A 277 -18.41 -12.35 -0.60
C GLY A 277 -17.88 -11.62 0.64
N THR A 278 -18.64 -10.67 1.18
CA THR A 278 -18.28 -9.95 2.41
C THR A 278 -18.25 -10.88 3.62
N ILE A 279 -19.22 -11.79 3.76
CA ILE A 279 -19.23 -12.79 4.83
C ILE A 279 -18.00 -13.69 4.73
N VAL A 280 -17.70 -14.22 3.54
CA VAL A 280 -16.53 -15.08 3.30
C VAL A 280 -15.23 -14.36 3.63
N LEU A 281 -15.12 -13.08 3.25
CA LEU A 281 -13.96 -12.23 3.55
C LEU A 281 -13.78 -12.06 5.06
N VAL A 282 -14.84 -11.69 5.78
CA VAL A 282 -14.80 -11.49 7.24
C VAL A 282 -14.46 -12.80 7.96
N VAL A 283 -15.04 -13.92 7.54
CA VAL A 283 -14.72 -15.25 8.08
C VAL A 283 -13.25 -15.59 7.82
N GLY A 284 -12.72 -15.32 6.63
CA GLY A 284 -11.30 -15.51 6.31
C GLY A 284 -10.39 -14.70 7.23
N LEU A 285 -10.76 -13.45 7.53
CA LEU A 285 -10.02 -12.61 8.47
C LEU A 285 -10.07 -13.16 9.90
N LEU A 286 -11.24 -13.61 10.36
CA LEU A 286 -11.40 -14.21 11.68
C LEU A 286 -10.55 -15.48 11.82
N ILE A 287 -10.55 -16.35 10.80
CA ILE A 287 -9.72 -17.57 10.78
C ILE A 287 -8.23 -17.23 10.78
N TYR A 288 -7.82 -16.17 10.08
CA TYR A 288 -6.42 -15.71 10.10
C TYR A 288 -5.97 -15.26 11.49
N ILE A 289 -6.84 -14.53 12.20
CA ILE A 289 -6.56 -14.00 13.55
C ILE A 289 -6.67 -15.11 14.60
N TRP A 290 -7.47 -16.15 14.34
CA TRP A 290 -7.71 -17.23 15.29
C TRP A 290 -6.43 -18.01 15.59
N ARG A 291 -5.91 -17.78 16.81
CA ARG A 291 -4.89 -18.64 17.41
C ARG A 291 -5.62 -19.71 18.22
N PRO A 292 -5.48 -21.01 17.89
CA PRO A 292 -5.97 -22.04 18.79
C PRO A 292 -5.24 -21.87 20.13
N SER A 293 -6.01 -21.59 21.19
CA SER A 293 -5.49 -21.52 22.55
C SER A 293 -5.05 -22.92 22.92
N ASN A 294 -3.75 -23.12 23.16
CA ASN A 294 -3.33 -24.30 23.88
C ASN A 294 -3.87 -24.15 25.30
N SER A 295 -4.88 -24.95 25.62
CA SER A 295 -5.47 -25.06 26.95
C SER A 295 -4.41 -25.45 27.97
N SER A 296 -3.90 -24.48 28.72
CA SER A 296 -3.40 -24.70 30.07
C SER A 296 -3.83 -23.54 30.95
N SER A 297 -4.73 -23.87 31.86
CA SER A 297 -5.31 -23.05 32.91
C SER A 297 -4.27 -22.35 33.78
N ASN A 298 -4.33 -21.02 33.86
CA ASN A 298 -4.56 -20.26 35.10
C ASN A 298 -4.61 -18.74 34.82
N PRO A 299 -5.44 -17.96 35.54
CA PRO A 299 -5.70 -16.57 35.21
C PRO A 299 -4.74 -15.60 35.92
N SER A 300 -4.26 -14.58 35.21
CA SER A 300 -3.93 -13.28 35.81
C SER A 300 -3.93 -12.19 34.73
N PRO A 301 -4.43 -10.98 35.03
CA PRO A 301 -4.71 -9.95 34.05
C PRO A 301 -3.50 -9.02 33.85
N THR A 302 -3.00 -8.91 32.63
CA THR A 302 -2.33 -7.71 32.13
C THR A 302 -2.39 -7.72 30.62
N ASP A 303 -3.06 -6.72 30.05
CA ASP A 303 -3.02 -6.38 28.63
C ASP A 303 -1.56 -6.17 28.19
N ASP A 304 -1.05 -7.06 27.35
CA ASP A 304 0.14 -6.81 26.56
C ASP A 304 0.01 -7.45 25.17
N PHE A 305 -0.58 -6.68 24.25
CA PHE A 305 -0.64 -7.01 22.83
C PHE A 305 0.69 -6.71 22.10
N GLY A 306 1.79 -6.42 22.83
CA GLY A 306 3.08 -6.00 22.29
C GLY A 306 4.28 -6.94 22.53
N ALA A 307 4.22 -7.86 23.51
CA ALA A 307 5.42 -8.61 23.92
C ALA A 307 5.78 -9.87 23.12
N GLU A 308 4.94 -10.36 22.21
CA GLU A 308 5.19 -11.64 21.51
C GLU A 308 5.99 -11.51 20.19
N ARG A 309 6.83 -10.48 20.06
CA ARG A 309 7.80 -10.38 18.94
C ARG A 309 9.25 -10.68 19.35
N ILE A 310 9.58 -10.73 20.65
CA ILE A 310 10.98 -10.88 21.10
C ILE A 310 11.38 -12.32 21.47
N ARG A 311 10.43 -13.27 21.62
CA ARG A 311 10.76 -14.62 22.11
C ARG A 311 10.58 -15.76 21.09
N GLY A 312 10.80 -15.46 19.82
CA GLY A 312 10.77 -16.44 18.72
C GLY A 312 12.12 -16.65 18.06
N ASN A 313 12.87 -17.64 18.57
CA ASN A 313 13.93 -18.39 17.90
C ASN A 313 15.38 -17.83 17.95
N ASN A 314 16.18 -18.39 18.89
CA ASN A 314 17.64 -18.38 18.90
C ASN A 314 18.22 -19.20 17.72
N GLY A 315 17.96 -18.75 16.49
CA GLY A 315 18.39 -19.47 15.29
C GLY A 315 18.07 -18.73 14.01
N CYS A 316 18.40 -17.43 13.93
CA CYS A 316 18.31 -16.69 12.68
C CYS A 316 19.49 -17.03 11.76
N THR A 317 19.32 -18.05 10.93
CA THR A 317 20.04 -18.15 9.67
C THR A 317 19.66 -16.94 8.80
N CYS A 318 20.57 -15.96 8.78
CA CYS A 318 20.51 -14.79 7.92
C CYS A 318 20.30 -15.23 6.45
N PRO A 319 19.24 -14.79 5.74
CA PRO A 319 19.02 -15.19 4.35
C PRO A 319 20.25 -14.81 3.49
N VAL A 320 20.69 -15.77 2.67
CA VAL A 320 21.96 -15.76 1.91
C VAL A 320 22.13 -14.51 1.03
N PHE A 321 21.03 -13.86 0.64
CA PHE A 321 21.02 -12.62 -0.13
C PHE A 321 21.63 -11.43 0.63
N PHE A 322 21.41 -11.33 1.95
CA PHE A 322 21.98 -10.26 2.78
C PHE A 322 23.48 -10.45 3.05
N LYS A 323 23.97 -11.70 3.05
CA LYS A 323 25.42 -11.99 3.11
C LYS A 323 26.13 -11.47 1.84
N LYS A 324 25.44 -11.46 0.70
CA LYS A 324 25.96 -10.97 -0.59
C LYS A 324 25.98 -9.43 -0.67
N MET A 325 25.02 -8.74 -0.04
CA MET A 325 25.05 -7.28 0.10
C MET A 325 26.03 -6.80 1.18
N ARG A 326 26.14 -7.50 2.31
CA ARG A 326 27.11 -7.19 3.37
C ARG A 326 28.56 -7.34 2.92
N LYS A 327 28.85 -8.25 1.98
CA LYS A 327 30.19 -8.38 1.34
C LYS A 327 30.49 -7.30 0.30
N LYS A 328 29.48 -6.62 -0.26
CA LYS A 328 29.68 -5.54 -1.24
C LYS A 328 29.73 -4.13 -0.64
N ALA A 329 29.37 -3.98 0.64
CA ALA A 329 29.43 -2.71 1.37
C ALA A 329 30.62 -2.62 2.34
N ALA A 330 31.53 -3.60 2.30
CA ALA A 330 32.77 -3.64 3.09
C ALA A 330 34.02 -3.43 2.23
N TYR A 331 33.85 -2.96 0.99
CA TYR A 331 34.88 -2.45 0.10
C TYR A 331 34.37 -1.16 -0.54
#